data_AF-A0A8H5WFN5-F1
#
_entry.id   AF-A0A8H5WFN5-F1
#
_cell.length_a   1.000
_cell.length_b   1.000
_cell.length_c   1.000
_cell.angle_alpha   90.00
_cell.angle_beta   90.00
_cell.angle_gamma   90.00
#
_symmetry.space_group_name_H-M   'P 1'
#
loop_
_entity.id
_entity.type
_entity.pdbx_description
1 polymer ?
#
loop_
_entity_poly.entity_id
_entity_poly.type
_entity_poly.pdbx_seq_one_letter_code
_entity_poly.pdbx_strand_id
1 'polypeptide(L)'
;MGLPWSSTAPYTTLSSALLQAEHYFGMNEDPLESLKQRCTVDGVVDQLLAGSFIFAKAMFHLSHCLLHHPFLIQQRLQSGKQKAPSVFMKTAWEKCRTHAKSITDLLDMKNQNVPILTSIYGYCIMVAGTIHALSLNDDRDHIRKESQKHYLAAMQLLQDLSCYWNHAALMVKRLERFHSQCESRGQELSPSNVERTPGDVKALWQSVDYTSLSTPTRPGSPTLAGQTSVEADWGLSTDMFDFSGFGGFAEGVDVFSISFVDGDMTLGDEIPSMAQNWAAPEKAD
;
A
#
# COMPACT_ATOMS: atom_id res chain seq x y z
N MET A 1 -24.72 -3.66 -8.81
CA MET A 1 -23.57 -4.08 -7.99
C MET A 1 -24.10 -4.61 -6.66
N GLY A 2 -23.67 -5.81 -6.23
CA GLY A 2 -24.21 -6.47 -5.03
C GLY A 2 -23.79 -5.83 -3.70
N LEU A 3 -24.59 -6.02 -2.65
CA LEU A 3 -24.28 -5.55 -1.29
C LEU A 3 -23.04 -6.28 -0.74
N PRO A 4 -22.10 -5.62 -0.04
CA PRO A 4 -20.85 -6.24 0.43
C PRO A 4 -21.03 -7.50 1.28
N TRP A 5 -22.11 -7.60 2.06
CA TRP A 5 -22.42 -8.77 2.90
C TRP A 5 -23.21 -9.86 2.16
N SER A 6 -23.46 -9.70 0.86
CA SER A 6 -24.06 -10.75 0.04
C SER A 6 -23.00 -11.78 -0.35
N SER A 7 -23.38 -13.07 -0.36
CA SER A 7 -22.47 -14.18 -0.69
C SER A 7 -21.88 -14.09 -2.11
N THR A 8 -22.59 -13.45 -3.04
CA THR A 8 -22.16 -13.32 -4.45
C THR A 8 -21.51 -11.97 -4.77
N ALA A 9 -21.29 -11.12 -3.76
CA ALA A 9 -20.69 -9.81 -3.99
C ALA A 9 -19.17 -9.91 -4.20
N PRO A 10 -18.57 -9.04 -5.03
CA PRO A 10 -17.12 -8.99 -5.22
C PRO A 10 -16.34 -8.84 -3.90
N TYR A 11 -16.91 -8.16 -2.91
CA TYR A 11 -16.35 -8.06 -1.57
C TYR A 11 -16.16 -9.43 -0.91
N THR A 12 -17.16 -10.31 -1.00
CA THR A 12 -17.11 -11.65 -0.43
C THR A 12 -16.10 -12.51 -1.16
N THR A 13 -16.04 -12.42 -2.49
CA THR A 13 -15.02 -13.10 -3.29
C THR A 13 -13.61 -12.71 -2.87
N LEU A 14 -13.33 -11.40 -2.79
CA LEU A 14 -12.02 -10.89 -2.36
C LEU A 14 -11.70 -11.29 -0.92
N SER A 15 -12.67 -11.16 0.00
CA SER A 15 -12.48 -11.57 1.39
C SER A 15 -12.20 -13.07 1.51
N SER A 16 -12.83 -13.90 0.70
CA SER A 16 -12.58 -15.35 0.66
C SER A 16 -11.19 -15.66 0.11
N ALA A 17 -10.77 -15.00 -0.96
CA ALA A 17 -9.44 -15.17 -1.55
C ALA A 17 -8.33 -14.79 -0.56
N LEU A 18 -8.51 -13.70 0.19
CA LEU A 18 -7.57 -13.32 1.25
C LEU A 18 -7.53 -14.36 2.38
N LEU A 19 -8.68 -14.90 2.81
CA LEU A 19 -8.71 -15.98 3.81
C LEU A 19 -8.01 -17.26 3.32
N GLN A 20 -8.14 -17.60 2.04
CA GLN A 20 -7.40 -18.71 1.45
C GLN A 20 -5.90 -18.44 1.43
N ALA A 21 -5.47 -17.23 1.06
CA ALA A 21 -4.07 -16.84 1.11
C ALA A 21 -3.52 -16.91 2.54
N GLU A 22 -4.29 -16.47 3.53
CA GLU A 22 -3.95 -16.60 4.94
C GLU A 22 -3.72 -18.06 5.33
N HIS A 23 -4.64 -18.95 4.97
CA HIS A 23 -4.57 -20.37 5.29
C HIS A 23 -3.39 -21.08 4.61
N TYR A 24 -3.22 -20.90 3.31
CA TYR A 24 -2.22 -21.64 2.54
C TYR A 24 -0.78 -21.14 2.75
N PHE A 25 -0.61 -19.84 3.01
CA PHE A 25 0.71 -19.23 3.08
C PHE A 25 1.10 -18.75 4.48
N GLY A 26 0.22 -18.87 5.48
CA GLY A 26 0.51 -18.40 6.84
C GLY A 26 0.61 -16.88 6.92
N MET A 27 -0.24 -16.15 6.20
CA MET A 27 -0.09 -14.69 6.07
C MET A 27 -0.27 -13.94 7.40
N ASN A 28 -1.01 -14.49 8.36
CA ASN A 28 -1.16 -13.94 9.72
C ASN A 28 -0.19 -14.51 10.76
N GLU A 29 0.72 -15.41 10.38
CA GLU A 29 1.75 -15.92 11.30
C GLU A 29 2.73 -14.81 11.71
N ASP A 30 3.32 -14.97 12.90
CA ASP A 30 4.35 -14.08 13.43
C ASP A 30 5.48 -13.87 12.41
N PRO A 31 5.72 -12.62 11.95
CA PRO A 31 6.70 -12.36 10.92
C PRO A 31 8.12 -12.75 11.29
N LEU A 32 8.50 -12.64 12.57
CA LEU A 32 9.85 -12.92 13.02
C LEU A 32 10.14 -14.42 13.04
N GLU A 33 9.23 -15.22 13.60
CA GLU A 33 9.34 -16.67 13.61
C GLU A 33 9.27 -17.25 12.18
N SER A 34 8.39 -16.70 11.35
CA SER A 34 8.28 -17.08 9.94
C SER A 34 9.54 -16.73 9.15
N LEU A 35 10.16 -15.57 9.39
CA LEU A 35 11.42 -15.18 8.75
C LEU A 35 12.55 -16.14 9.13
N LYS A 36 12.67 -16.49 10.42
CA LYS A 36 13.65 -17.47 10.91
C LYS A 36 13.46 -18.84 10.27
N GLN A 37 12.21 -19.30 10.17
CA GLN A 37 11.92 -20.64 9.67
C GLN A 37 12.05 -20.75 8.15
N ARG A 38 11.64 -19.71 7.41
CA ARG A 38 11.43 -19.81 5.94
C ARG A 38 12.48 -19.06 5.13
N CYS A 39 13.18 -18.10 5.72
CA CYS A 39 14.11 -17.23 5.00
C CYS A 39 15.54 -17.29 5.57
N THR A 40 15.83 -18.19 6.50
CA THR A 40 17.18 -18.34 7.08
C THR A 40 17.83 -19.62 6.58
N VAL A 41 19.01 -19.47 5.96
CA VAL A 41 19.84 -20.57 5.45
C VAL A 41 21.16 -20.53 6.20
N ASP A 42 21.55 -21.65 6.83
CA ASP A 42 22.78 -21.76 7.62
C ASP A 42 22.93 -20.69 8.73
N GLY A 43 21.81 -20.27 9.33
CA GLY A 43 21.78 -19.25 10.38
C GLY A 43 21.90 -17.80 9.90
N VAL A 44 21.92 -17.58 8.57
CA VAL A 44 21.95 -16.26 7.95
C VAL A 44 20.65 -16.02 7.18
N VAL A 45 20.08 -14.83 7.31
CA VAL A 45 18.86 -14.45 6.57
C VAL A 45 19.21 -14.28 5.09
N ASP A 46 18.58 -15.08 4.24
CA ASP A 46 18.56 -14.89 2.79
C ASP A 46 17.72 -13.67 2.46
N GLN A 47 18.38 -12.64 1.93
CA GLN A 47 17.78 -11.33 1.69
C GLN A 47 16.75 -11.36 0.56
N LEU A 48 16.90 -12.24 -0.44
CA LEU A 48 15.97 -12.34 -1.56
C LEU A 48 14.67 -13.03 -1.11
N LEU A 49 14.80 -14.11 -0.34
CA LEU A 49 13.66 -14.80 0.27
C LEU A 49 12.95 -13.88 1.27
N ALA A 50 13.69 -13.21 2.14
CA ALA A 50 13.16 -12.26 3.10
C ALA A 50 12.41 -11.10 2.42
N GLY A 51 13.00 -10.52 1.37
CA GLY A 51 12.38 -9.43 0.61
C GLY A 51 11.05 -9.85 -0.02
N SER A 52 11.02 -11.02 -0.67
CA SER A 52 9.80 -11.57 -1.29
C SER A 52 8.71 -11.89 -0.26
N PHE A 53 9.11 -12.48 0.87
CA PHE A 53 8.23 -12.81 1.98
C PHE A 53 7.59 -11.56 2.61
N ILE A 54 8.39 -10.55 2.91
CA ILE A 54 7.92 -9.28 3.49
C ILE A 54 7.00 -8.56 2.50
N PHE A 55 7.35 -8.53 1.22
CA PHE A 55 6.52 -7.94 0.18
C PHE A 55 5.14 -8.62 0.11
N ALA A 56 5.10 -9.95 0.07
CA ALA A 56 3.85 -10.70 0.02
C ALA A 56 2.95 -10.43 1.24
N LYS A 57 3.51 -10.45 2.46
CA LYS A 57 2.76 -10.13 3.67
C LYS A 57 2.28 -8.67 3.67
N ALA A 58 3.12 -7.72 3.26
CA ALA A 58 2.73 -6.31 3.19
C ALA A 58 1.53 -6.09 2.26
N MET A 59 1.55 -6.71 1.07
CA MET A 59 0.45 -6.63 0.11
C MET A 59 -0.82 -7.32 0.62
N PHE A 60 -0.69 -8.46 1.31
CA PHE A 60 -1.82 -9.13 1.95
C PHE A 60 -2.51 -8.23 2.99
N HIS A 61 -1.74 -7.65 3.93
CA HIS A 61 -2.32 -6.78 4.95
C HIS A 61 -2.86 -5.48 4.36
N LEU A 62 -2.18 -4.89 3.37
CA LEU A 62 -2.67 -3.70 2.66
C LEU A 62 -4.01 -3.98 1.97
N SER A 63 -4.16 -5.14 1.34
CA SER A 63 -5.40 -5.55 0.68
C SER A 63 -6.56 -5.62 1.67
N HIS A 64 -6.34 -6.18 2.87
CA HIS A 64 -7.33 -6.16 3.95
C HIS A 64 -7.66 -4.75 4.44
N CYS A 65 -6.64 -3.89 4.62
CA CYS A 65 -6.85 -2.49 5.02
C CYS A 65 -7.78 -1.77 4.03
N LEU A 66 -7.52 -1.89 2.73
CA LEU A 66 -8.33 -1.24 1.69
C LEU A 66 -9.71 -1.87 1.56
N LEU A 67 -9.81 -3.20 1.53
CA LEU A 67 -11.09 -3.92 1.39
C LEU A 67 -12.04 -3.58 2.55
N HIS A 68 -11.52 -3.51 3.77
CA HIS A 68 -12.29 -3.28 4.98
C HIS A 68 -12.35 -1.81 5.41
N HIS A 69 -11.78 -0.88 4.62
CA HIS A 69 -11.74 0.53 4.98
C HIS A 69 -13.16 1.12 5.05
N PRO A 70 -13.62 1.62 6.21
CA PRO A 70 -15.00 2.07 6.40
C PRO A 70 -15.44 3.14 5.41
N PHE A 71 -14.55 4.09 5.12
CA PHE A 71 -14.80 5.12 4.11
C PHE A 71 -15.00 4.53 2.70
N LEU A 72 -14.16 3.59 2.26
CA LEU A 72 -14.27 2.99 0.92
C LEU A 72 -15.55 2.16 0.77
N ILE A 73 -15.90 1.42 1.81
CA ILE A 73 -17.18 0.69 1.88
C ILE A 73 -18.35 1.67 1.75
N GLN A 74 -18.34 2.76 2.51
CA GLN A 74 -19.39 3.77 2.46
C GLN A 74 -19.49 4.45 1.08
N GLN A 75 -18.36 4.80 0.46
CA GLN A 75 -18.34 5.36 -0.90
C GLN A 75 -18.98 4.40 -1.91
N ARG A 76 -18.69 3.10 -1.82
CA ARG A 76 -19.33 2.08 -2.67
C ARG A 76 -20.84 2.00 -2.42
N LEU A 77 -21.29 2.11 -1.17
CA LEU A 77 -22.72 2.04 -0.81
C LEU A 77 -23.51 3.31 -1.16
N GLN A 78 -22.85 4.48 -1.19
CA GLN A 78 -23.46 5.74 -1.61
C GLN A 78 -24.03 5.66 -3.04
N SER A 79 -23.32 4.98 -3.95
CA SER A 79 -23.79 4.74 -5.32
C SER A 79 -25.13 3.99 -5.38
N GLY A 80 -25.40 3.11 -4.39
CA GLY A 80 -26.65 2.37 -4.29
C GLY A 80 -27.69 2.99 -3.34
N LYS A 81 -27.41 4.15 -2.72
CA LYS A 81 -28.20 4.74 -1.63
C LYS A 81 -28.48 3.76 -0.48
N GLN A 82 -27.53 2.88 -0.19
CA GLN A 82 -27.65 1.85 0.84
C GLN A 82 -26.86 2.24 2.10
N LYS A 83 -27.26 1.70 3.26
CA LYS A 83 -26.51 1.80 4.52
C LYS A 83 -26.07 0.41 4.95
N ALA A 84 -24.81 0.28 5.38
CA ALA A 84 -24.31 -0.99 5.90
C ALA A 84 -24.89 -1.29 7.29
N PRO A 85 -25.14 -2.58 7.61
CA PRO A 85 -25.41 -2.99 8.98
C PRO A 85 -24.28 -2.54 9.92
N SER A 86 -24.63 -2.07 11.12
CA SER A 86 -23.67 -1.55 12.09
C SER A 86 -22.64 -2.60 12.52
N VAL A 87 -23.07 -3.85 12.68
CA VAL A 87 -22.20 -5.00 12.99
C VAL A 87 -21.16 -5.20 11.89
N PHE A 88 -21.59 -5.18 10.62
CA PHE A 88 -20.68 -5.31 9.48
C PHE A 88 -19.60 -4.22 9.48
N MET A 89 -20.00 -2.95 9.72
CA MET A 89 -19.04 -1.84 9.76
C MET A 89 -18.06 -1.95 10.93
N LYS A 90 -18.53 -2.36 12.12
CA LYS A 90 -17.65 -2.57 13.28
C LYS A 90 -16.64 -3.68 13.01
N THR A 91 -17.08 -4.81 12.47
CA THR A 91 -16.19 -5.93 12.12
C THR A 91 -15.20 -5.55 11.03
N ALA A 92 -15.64 -4.83 9.97
CA ALA A 92 -14.73 -4.35 8.93
C ALA A 92 -13.67 -3.40 9.53
N TRP A 93 -14.08 -2.47 10.40
CA TRP A 93 -13.15 -1.56 11.03
C TRP A 93 -12.14 -2.24 11.97
N GLU A 94 -12.58 -3.26 12.72
CA GLU A 94 -11.68 -4.09 13.53
C GLU A 94 -10.65 -4.81 12.67
N LYS A 95 -11.07 -5.47 11.59
CA LYS A 95 -10.13 -6.10 10.63
C LYS A 95 -9.16 -5.07 10.06
N CYS A 96 -9.66 -3.93 9.61
CA CYS A 96 -8.84 -2.85 9.06
C CYS A 96 -7.71 -2.43 10.02
N ARG A 97 -8.01 -2.24 11.31
CA ARG A 97 -7.01 -1.93 12.34
C ARG A 97 -6.03 -3.07 12.60
N THR A 98 -6.51 -4.31 12.66
CA THR A 98 -5.66 -5.48 12.86
C THR A 98 -4.60 -5.56 11.77
N HIS A 99 -4.98 -5.42 10.49
CA HIS A 99 -4.03 -5.49 9.39
C HIS A 99 -3.13 -4.24 9.30
N ALA A 100 -3.62 -3.05 9.67
CA ALA A 100 -2.77 -1.85 9.77
C ALA A 100 -1.65 -2.02 10.81
N LYS A 101 -1.99 -2.60 11.96
CA LYS A 101 -1.02 -2.99 12.99
C LYS A 101 0.00 -3.99 12.43
N SER A 102 -0.45 -5.04 11.75
CA SER A 102 0.46 -6.01 11.14
C SER A 102 1.42 -5.38 10.13
N ILE A 103 1.00 -4.38 9.35
CA ILE A 103 1.91 -3.64 8.44
C ILE A 103 3.02 -2.93 9.22
N THR A 104 2.66 -2.20 10.28
CA THR A 104 3.66 -1.45 11.05
C THR A 104 4.61 -2.40 11.81
N ASP A 105 4.10 -3.47 12.40
CA ASP A 105 4.93 -4.50 13.05
C ASP A 105 5.87 -5.22 12.05
N LEU A 106 5.37 -5.56 10.86
CA LEU A 106 6.15 -6.20 9.80
C LEU A 106 7.28 -5.32 9.28
N LEU A 107 7.06 -4.01 9.16
CA LEU A 107 8.04 -3.09 8.58
C LEU A 107 8.96 -2.45 9.63
N ASP A 108 8.63 -2.58 10.92
CA ASP A 108 9.49 -2.16 12.04
C ASP A 108 10.55 -3.23 12.42
N MET A 109 10.80 -4.20 11.53
CA MET A 109 11.81 -5.26 11.69
C MET A 109 13.27 -4.77 11.53
N LYS A 110 13.56 -3.52 11.88
CA LYS A 110 14.88 -2.87 11.72
C LYS A 110 16.04 -3.66 12.36
N ASN A 111 15.74 -4.41 13.41
CA ASN A 111 16.71 -5.21 14.15
C ASN A 111 17.10 -6.53 13.45
N GLN A 112 16.48 -6.89 12.32
CA GLN A 112 16.69 -8.17 11.64
C GLN A 112 17.63 -8.08 10.44
N ASN A 113 18.30 -6.94 10.21
CA ASN A 113 19.20 -6.70 9.07
C ASN A 113 18.56 -6.99 7.70
N VAL A 114 17.24 -6.83 7.58
CA VAL A 114 16.52 -6.92 6.30
C VAL A 114 16.22 -5.50 5.81
N PRO A 115 16.69 -5.10 4.61
CA PRO A 115 16.49 -3.75 4.12
C PRO A 115 15.03 -3.55 3.66
N ILE A 116 14.30 -2.69 4.36
CA ILE A 116 12.94 -2.26 4.00
C ILE A 116 13.03 -1.01 3.13
N LEU A 117 13.47 -1.17 1.89
CA LEU A 117 13.76 -0.03 0.99
C LEU A 117 12.87 0.03 -0.23
N THR A 118 11.92 -0.89 -0.42
CA THR A 118 11.04 -0.86 -1.60
C THR A 118 10.08 0.32 -1.54
N SER A 119 9.96 1.08 -2.63
CA SER A 119 9.14 2.28 -2.74
C SER A 119 7.65 2.08 -2.39
N ILE A 120 7.11 0.89 -2.68
CA ILE A 120 5.72 0.50 -2.38
C ILE A 120 5.41 0.46 -0.89
N TYR A 121 6.41 0.19 -0.04
CA TYR A 121 6.22 0.19 1.41
C TYR A 121 5.77 1.55 1.92
N GLY A 122 6.14 2.64 1.24
CA GLY A 122 5.63 3.98 1.57
C GLY A 122 4.09 4.03 1.52
N TYR A 123 3.47 3.38 0.54
CA TYR A 123 2.01 3.32 0.46
C TYR A 123 1.41 2.44 1.56
N CYS A 124 1.99 1.26 1.81
CA CYS A 124 1.55 0.38 2.89
C CYS A 124 1.57 1.12 4.24
N ILE A 125 2.69 1.77 4.55
CA ILE A 125 2.88 2.53 5.80
C ILE A 125 1.93 3.72 5.86
N MET A 126 1.71 4.44 4.74
CA MET A 126 0.80 5.58 4.70
C MET A 126 -0.65 5.17 4.99
N VAL A 127 -1.14 4.09 4.38
CA VAL A 127 -2.50 3.57 4.65
C VAL A 127 -2.61 3.10 6.10
N ALA A 128 -1.64 2.35 6.61
CA ALA A 128 -1.63 1.94 8.02
C ALA A 128 -1.61 3.14 8.98
N GLY A 129 -0.74 4.12 8.72
CA GLY A 129 -0.59 5.33 9.53
C GLY A 129 -1.87 6.14 9.62
N THR A 130 -2.60 6.28 8.51
CA THR A 130 -3.89 7.01 8.49
C THR A 130 -4.99 6.24 9.25
N ILE A 131 -5.00 4.91 9.19
CA ILE A 131 -5.87 4.06 10.03
C ILE A 131 -5.55 4.23 11.51
N HIS A 132 -4.26 4.29 11.88
CA HIS A 132 -3.84 4.57 13.25
C HIS A 132 -4.26 5.98 13.69
N ALA A 133 -4.09 6.99 12.85
CA ALA A 133 -4.51 8.36 13.13
C ALA A 133 -6.02 8.48 13.36
N LEU A 134 -6.85 7.80 12.57
CA LEU A 134 -8.30 7.70 12.78
C LEU A 134 -8.64 7.01 14.11
N SER A 135 -7.84 6.00 14.50
CA SER A 135 -8.04 5.20 15.70
C SER A 135 -7.64 5.93 17.00
N LEU A 136 -6.95 7.06 16.92
CA LEU A 136 -6.66 7.92 18.07
C LEU A 136 -7.91 8.54 18.69
N ASN A 137 -9.01 8.60 17.93
CA ASN A 137 -10.30 9.08 18.38
C ASN A 137 -11.26 7.94 18.80
N ASP A 138 -10.79 6.70 18.97
CA ASP A 138 -11.63 5.59 19.45
C ASP A 138 -12.03 5.80 20.92
N ASP A 139 -13.25 5.39 21.27
CA ASP A 139 -13.77 5.50 22.63
C ASP A 139 -12.93 4.68 23.65
N ARG A 140 -12.31 3.58 23.19
CA ARG A 140 -11.55 2.65 24.03
C ARG A 140 -10.11 3.12 24.21
N ASP A 141 -9.72 3.32 25.47
CA ASP A 141 -8.39 3.86 25.83
C ASP A 141 -7.21 2.98 25.37
N HIS A 142 -7.35 1.66 25.48
CA HIS A 142 -6.30 0.74 25.02
C HIS A 142 -6.03 0.85 23.52
N ILE A 143 -7.08 1.06 22.70
CA ILE A 143 -6.94 1.25 21.25
C ILE A 143 -6.25 2.57 20.95
N ARG A 144 -6.60 3.65 21.64
CA ARG A 144 -5.93 4.94 21.44
C ARG A 144 -4.44 4.86 21.75
N LYS A 145 -4.08 4.26 22.89
CA LYS A 145 -2.67 4.08 23.30
C LYS A 145 -1.89 3.23 22.31
N GLU A 146 -2.45 2.10 21.89
CA GLU A 146 -1.83 1.25 20.88
C GLU A 146 -1.69 1.99 19.54
N SER A 147 -2.76 2.65 19.08
CA SER A 147 -2.75 3.41 17.83
C SER A 147 -1.73 4.55 17.84
N GLN A 148 -1.53 5.22 18.99
CA GLN A 148 -0.49 6.23 19.13
C GLN A 148 0.90 5.64 18.93
N LYS A 149 1.19 4.48 19.54
CA LYS A 149 2.47 3.78 19.34
C LYS A 149 2.70 3.46 17.86
N HIS A 150 1.71 2.85 17.20
CA HIS A 150 1.85 2.46 15.80
C HIS A 150 1.85 3.64 14.83
N TYR A 151 1.14 4.72 15.13
CA TYR A 151 1.21 5.97 14.36
C TYR A 151 2.62 6.56 14.37
N LEU A 152 3.24 6.64 15.56
CA LEU A 152 4.63 7.13 15.68
C LEU A 152 5.61 6.20 14.95
N ALA A 153 5.42 4.89 15.02
CA ALA A 153 6.22 3.93 14.27
C ALA A 153 6.07 4.13 12.74
N ALA A 154 4.84 4.30 12.24
CA ALA A 154 4.58 4.59 10.84
C ALA A 154 5.24 5.89 10.37
N MET A 155 5.19 6.93 11.19
CA MET A 155 5.90 8.20 10.94
C MET A 155 7.41 7.99 10.81
N GLN A 156 8.03 7.27 11.75
CA GLN A 156 9.45 6.99 11.69
C GLN A 156 9.82 6.15 10.47
N LEU A 157 9.03 5.12 10.14
CA LEU A 157 9.26 4.28 8.96
C LEU A 157 9.20 5.08 7.65
N LEU A 158 8.24 6.00 7.51
CA LEU A 158 8.17 6.89 6.36
C LEU A 158 9.33 7.87 6.30
N GLN A 159 9.78 8.39 7.45
CA GLN A 159 10.95 9.26 7.52
C GLN A 159 12.21 8.52 7.07
N ASP A 160 12.43 7.30 7.54
CA ASP A 160 13.56 6.47 7.12
C ASP A 160 13.50 6.17 5.61
N LEU A 161 12.32 5.83 5.09
CA LEU A 161 12.12 5.57 3.68
C LEU A 161 12.28 6.83 2.81
N SER A 162 12.01 8.01 3.37
CA SER A 162 12.16 9.30 2.69
C SER A 162 13.60 9.66 2.35
N CYS A 163 14.58 9.06 3.02
CA CYS A 163 16.00 9.19 2.68
C CYS A 163 16.32 8.59 1.29
N TYR A 164 15.49 7.66 0.81
CA TYR A 164 15.69 6.96 -0.45
C TYR A 164 14.67 7.37 -1.51
N TRP A 165 13.47 7.78 -1.09
CA TRP A 165 12.36 8.02 -2.00
C TRP A 165 11.64 9.35 -1.75
N ASN A 166 11.64 10.22 -2.76
CA ASN A 166 10.99 11.53 -2.69
C ASN A 166 9.49 11.45 -2.39
N HIS A 167 8.78 10.44 -2.91
CA HIS A 167 7.34 10.28 -2.63
C HIS A 167 7.09 9.89 -1.17
N ALA A 168 8.00 9.19 -0.51
CA ALA A 168 7.89 8.91 0.93
C ALA A 168 8.02 10.21 1.75
N ALA A 169 8.89 11.15 1.35
CA ALA A 169 8.95 12.47 1.99
C ALA A 169 7.63 13.26 1.87
N LEU A 170 6.91 13.09 0.75
CA LEU A 170 5.56 13.65 0.58
C LEU A 170 4.55 12.95 1.49
N MET A 171 4.64 11.62 1.61
CA MET A 171 3.77 10.82 2.49
C MET A 171 3.94 11.20 3.98
N VAL A 172 5.16 11.49 4.46
CA VAL A 172 5.40 12.02 5.82
C VAL A 172 4.55 13.27 6.06
N LYS A 173 4.69 14.29 5.21
CA LYS A 173 3.96 15.58 5.34
C LYS A 173 2.45 15.39 5.25
N ARG A 174 2.00 14.43 4.45
CA ARG A 174 0.58 14.09 4.28
C ARG A 174 0.02 13.39 5.51
N LEU A 175 0.77 12.46 6.08
CA LEU A 175 0.38 11.76 7.30
C LEU A 175 0.27 12.72 8.48
N GLU A 176 1.24 13.61 8.66
CA GLU A 176 1.20 14.67 9.68
C GLU A 176 -0.04 15.56 9.53
N ARG A 177 -0.29 16.04 8.31
CA ARG A 177 -1.47 16.87 8.01
C ARG A 177 -2.77 16.12 8.31
N PHE A 178 -2.86 14.86 7.90
CA PHE A 178 -4.05 14.04 8.12
C PHE A 178 -4.27 13.76 9.62
N HIS A 179 -3.21 13.54 10.39
CA HIS A 179 -3.29 13.42 11.83
C HIS A 179 -3.83 14.69 12.49
N SER A 180 -3.33 15.88 12.14
CA SER A 180 -3.88 17.15 12.65
C SER A 180 -5.36 17.35 12.27
N GLN A 181 -5.78 16.86 11.10
CA GLN A 181 -7.20 16.84 10.73
C GLN A 181 -8.00 15.88 11.62
N CYS A 182 -7.46 14.72 11.97
CA CYS A 182 -8.11 13.79 12.89
C CYS A 182 -8.22 14.39 14.31
N GLU A 183 -7.24 15.13 14.78
CA GLU A 183 -7.30 15.79 16.10
C GLU A 183 -8.37 16.89 16.13
N SER A 184 -8.46 17.68 15.06
CA SER A 184 -9.42 18.79 14.99
C SER A 184 -10.84 18.36 14.63
N ARG A 185 -11.00 17.26 13.89
CA ARG A 185 -12.25 16.84 13.22
C ARG A 185 -12.53 15.35 13.41
N GLY A 186 -12.23 14.86 14.61
CA GLY A 186 -12.25 13.42 14.92
C GLY A 186 -13.62 12.77 14.80
N GLN A 187 -14.69 13.50 15.11
CA GLN A 187 -16.07 13.00 14.97
C GLN A 187 -16.47 12.92 13.49
N GLU A 188 -16.10 13.91 12.69
CA GLU A 188 -16.45 14.00 11.26
C GLU A 188 -15.70 12.96 10.42
N LEU A 189 -14.42 12.75 10.73
CA LEU A 189 -13.59 11.74 10.08
C LEU A 189 -13.80 10.34 10.65
N SER A 190 -14.63 10.20 11.69
CA SER A 190 -14.89 8.93 12.34
C SER A 190 -15.29 7.84 11.33
N PRO A 191 -14.77 6.62 11.49
CA PRO A 191 -15.19 5.44 10.74
C PRO A 191 -16.70 5.18 10.77
N SER A 192 -17.35 5.55 11.87
CA SER A 192 -18.79 5.36 12.08
C SER A 192 -19.64 6.46 11.41
N ASN A 193 -19.03 7.60 11.06
CA ASN A 193 -19.76 8.70 10.45
C ASN A 193 -20.13 8.38 8.99
N VAL A 194 -21.40 8.59 8.64
CA VAL A 194 -21.92 8.36 7.28
C VAL A 194 -22.10 9.69 6.53
N GLU A 195 -22.30 10.78 7.25
CA GLU A 195 -22.58 12.10 6.69
C GLU A 195 -21.31 12.95 6.77
N ARG A 196 -20.63 13.10 5.63
CA ARG A 196 -19.36 13.82 5.54
C ARG A 196 -19.48 15.01 4.63
N THR A 197 -18.79 16.09 4.99
CA THR A 197 -18.67 17.25 4.10
C THR A 197 -17.82 16.88 2.88
N PRO A 198 -17.96 17.59 1.75
CA PRO A 198 -17.09 17.36 0.59
C PRO A 198 -15.59 17.47 0.92
N GLY A 199 -15.23 18.32 1.89
CA GLY A 199 -13.85 18.46 2.37
C GLY A 199 -13.33 17.20 3.09
N ASP A 200 -14.17 16.58 3.92
CA ASP A 200 -13.84 15.31 4.61
C ASP A 200 -13.67 14.16 3.63
N VAL A 201 -14.59 14.05 2.67
CA VAL A 201 -14.52 13.03 1.64
C VAL A 201 -13.23 13.17 0.84
N LYS A 202 -12.86 14.41 0.48
CA LYS A 202 -11.58 14.69 -0.19
C LYS A 202 -10.37 14.29 0.66
N ALA A 203 -10.36 14.63 1.95
CA ALA A 203 -9.27 14.28 2.85
C ALA A 203 -9.09 12.76 2.97
N LEU A 204 -10.18 12.02 3.12
CA LEU A 204 -10.18 10.55 3.22
C LEU A 204 -9.81 9.86 1.89
N TRP A 205 -10.17 10.44 0.74
CA TRP A 205 -9.65 9.95 -0.55
C TRP A 205 -8.15 10.16 -0.66
N GLN A 206 -7.67 11.34 -0.26
CA GLN A 206 -6.25 11.66 -0.28
C GLN A 206 -5.42 10.81 0.68
N SER A 207 -6.03 10.15 1.67
CA SER A 207 -5.33 9.25 2.60
C SER A 207 -5.18 7.82 2.06
N VAL A 208 -5.91 7.43 1.01
CA VAL A 208 -5.90 6.06 0.46
C VAL A 208 -5.53 5.99 -1.03
N ASP A 209 -5.65 7.08 -1.78
CA ASP A 209 -5.30 7.09 -3.21
C ASP A 209 -3.78 7.20 -3.44
N TYR A 210 -3.19 6.17 -4.05
CA TYR A 210 -1.73 6.12 -4.27
C TYR A 210 -1.22 7.29 -5.11
N THR A 211 -1.93 7.66 -6.17
CA THR A 211 -1.53 8.76 -7.06
C THR A 211 -1.52 10.08 -6.31
N SER A 212 -2.58 10.35 -5.57
CA SER A 212 -2.68 11.51 -4.68
C SER A 212 -1.58 11.50 -3.62
N LEU A 213 -1.16 10.34 -3.12
CA LEU A 213 -0.13 10.21 -2.08
C LEU A 213 1.32 10.28 -2.60
N SER A 214 1.55 9.96 -3.87
CA SER A 214 2.88 9.91 -4.48
C SER A 214 3.23 11.14 -5.32
N THR A 215 2.23 11.87 -5.81
CA THR A 215 2.45 13.05 -6.66
C THR A 215 2.65 14.33 -5.84
N PRO A 216 3.58 15.24 -6.22
CA PRO A 216 3.68 16.56 -5.61
C PRO A 216 2.43 17.41 -5.94
N THR A 217 1.76 17.94 -4.91
CA THR A 217 0.75 18.99 -5.13
C THR A 217 1.44 20.32 -5.40
N ARG A 218 1.47 20.77 -6.66
CA ARG A 218 2.04 22.08 -7.02
C ARG A 218 1.24 23.21 -6.33
N PRO A 219 1.89 24.11 -5.56
CA PRO A 219 1.26 25.36 -5.18
C PRO A 219 1.06 26.20 -6.44
N GLY A 220 -0.18 26.45 -6.84
CA GLY A 220 -0.50 27.34 -7.97
C GLY A 220 -0.61 26.72 -9.36
N SER A 221 -0.90 25.42 -9.50
CA SER A 221 -1.48 24.95 -10.77
C SER A 221 -2.80 25.68 -11.02
N PRO A 222 -3.07 26.18 -12.24
CA PRO A 222 -4.37 26.80 -12.53
C PRO A 222 -5.44 25.76 -12.25
N THR A 223 -6.42 26.11 -11.42
CA THR A 223 -7.73 25.46 -11.53
C THR A 223 -8.13 25.69 -12.98
N LEU A 224 -8.17 24.64 -13.78
CA LEU A 224 -8.71 24.70 -15.12
C LEU A 224 -10.22 24.92 -14.97
N ALA A 225 -10.60 26.18 -14.74
CA ALA A 225 -11.97 26.65 -14.83
C ALA A 225 -12.34 26.56 -16.31
N GLY A 226 -12.92 25.42 -16.71
CA GLY A 226 -13.26 25.16 -18.10
C GLY A 226 -12.90 23.77 -18.59
N GLN A 227 -13.19 22.73 -17.82
CA GLN A 227 -13.59 21.46 -18.43
C GLN A 227 -15.04 21.23 -18.02
N THR A 228 -15.94 21.64 -18.92
CA THR A 228 -17.26 21.03 -19.04
C THR A 228 -17.12 19.53 -18.93
N SER A 229 -17.78 18.95 -17.92
CA SER A 229 -18.15 17.54 -17.77
C SER A 229 -17.67 16.65 -18.92
N VAL A 230 -16.40 16.27 -18.89
CA VAL A 230 -16.06 14.93 -19.33
C VAL A 230 -16.39 14.12 -18.10
N GLU A 231 -17.46 13.32 -18.18
CA GLU A 231 -17.69 12.23 -17.23
C GLU A 231 -16.33 11.66 -16.86
N ALA A 232 -15.99 11.66 -15.57
CA ALA A 232 -14.80 10.97 -15.11
C ALA A 232 -14.92 9.56 -15.67
N ASP A 233 -14.11 9.26 -16.68
CA ASP A 233 -14.12 7.98 -17.35
C ASP A 233 -13.56 6.97 -16.34
N TRP A 234 -14.47 6.41 -15.55
CA TRP A 234 -14.21 5.40 -14.52
C TRP A 234 -13.72 4.07 -15.13
N GLY A 235 -13.53 4.00 -16.46
CA GLY A 235 -12.99 2.82 -17.15
C GLY A 235 -11.61 2.40 -16.63
N LEU A 236 -10.71 3.35 -16.35
CA LEU A 236 -9.33 3.01 -15.94
C LEU A 236 -9.22 2.48 -14.50
N SER A 237 -10.20 2.74 -13.64
CA SER A 237 -10.16 2.29 -12.23
C SER A 237 -10.90 0.97 -12.00
N THR A 238 -11.68 0.51 -12.98
CA THR A 238 -12.41 -0.76 -12.88
C THR A 238 -11.52 -1.94 -13.29
N ASP A 239 -10.64 -1.75 -14.27
CA ASP A 239 -9.66 -2.77 -14.70
C ASP A 239 -8.53 -3.01 -13.69
N MET A 240 -8.20 -2.02 -12.84
CA MET A 240 -7.19 -2.21 -11.77
C MET A 240 -7.62 -3.28 -10.74
N PHE A 241 -8.92 -3.56 -10.63
CA PHE A 241 -9.48 -4.55 -9.72
C PHE A 241 -10.43 -5.53 -10.43
N ASP A 242 -10.29 -5.71 -11.74
CA ASP A 242 -10.97 -6.79 -12.46
C ASP A 242 -10.18 -8.10 -12.29
N PHE A 243 -10.56 -8.85 -11.25
CA PHE A 243 -10.01 -10.17 -10.94
C PHE A 243 -10.74 -11.31 -11.66
N SER A 244 -11.56 -11.03 -12.69
CA SER A 244 -12.24 -12.09 -13.45
C SER A 244 -11.26 -13.06 -14.13
N GLY A 245 -9.99 -12.66 -14.33
CA GLY A 245 -8.89 -13.52 -14.77
C GLY A 245 -8.12 -14.27 -13.66
N PHE A 246 -8.40 -14.03 -12.37
CA PHE A 246 -7.68 -14.63 -11.24
C PHE A 246 -8.20 -16.04 -10.87
N GLY A 247 -8.86 -16.72 -11.82
CA GLY A 247 -9.34 -18.10 -11.66
C GLY A 247 -8.26 -19.17 -11.78
N GLY A 248 -7.01 -18.79 -12.09
CA GLY A 248 -5.92 -19.71 -12.40
C GLY A 248 -5.22 -20.37 -11.21
N PHE A 249 -5.49 -19.99 -9.94
CA PHE A 249 -4.78 -20.61 -8.81
C PHE A 249 -5.06 -22.12 -8.65
N ALA A 250 -6.14 -22.63 -9.26
CA ALA A 250 -6.48 -24.05 -9.24
C ALA A 250 -5.68 -24.89 -10.26
N GLU A 251 -5.06 -24.28 -11.27
CA GLU A 251 -4.19 -24.97 -12.22
C GLU A 251 -2.78 -24.40 -12.04
N GLY A 252 -1.88 -25.19 -11.43
CA GLY A 252 -0.53 -24.78 -11.04
C GLY A 252 0.35 -24.32 -12.21
N VAL A 253 0.17 -23.08 -12.65
CA VAL A 253 0.99 -22.39 -13.65
C VAL A 253 1.70 -21.21 -12.97
N ASP A 254 3.00 -21.15 -13.21
CA ASP A 254 3.99 -20.33 -12.51
C ASP A 254 3.68 -18.82 -12.57
N VAL A 255 3.28 -18.23 -11.44
CA VAL A 255 2.86 -16.81 -11.34
C VAL A 255 4.04 -15.82 -11.34
N PHE A 256 5.29 -16.32 -11.39
CA PHE A 256 6.52 -15.51 -11.40
C PHE A 256 7.36 -15.63 -12.68
N SER A 257 6.79 -16.12 -13.78
CA SER A 257 7.45 -15.99 -15.08
C SER A 257 7.36 -14.54 -15.58
N ILE A 258 8.33 -13.72 -15.19
CA ILE A 258 8.60 -12.44 -15.84
C ILE A 258 9.17 -12.80 -17.22
N SER A 259 8.32 -12.83 -18.25
CA SER A 259 8.80 -12.89 -19.63
C SER A 259 9.56 -11.59 -19.91
N PHE A 260 10.89 -11.68 -19.96
CA PHE A 260 11.70 -10.63 -20.55
C PHE A 260 11.17 -10.39 -21.96
N VAL A 261 10.73 -9.15 -22.22
CA VAL A 261 10.44 -8.70 -23.57
C VAL A 261 11.75 -8.77 -24.35
N ASP A 262 11.81 -9.68 -25.31
CA ASP A 262 12.82 -9.71 -26.37
C ASP A 262 12.69 -8.40 -27.16
N GLY A 263 13.54 -7.44 -26.81
CA GLY A 263 13.81 -6.26 -27.60
C GLY A 263 14.93 -6.58 -28.57
N ASP A 264 14.55 -6.88 -29.81
CA ASP A 264 15.40 -7.03 -30.98
C ASP A 264 16.37 -5.83 -31.11
N MET A 265 17.62 -6.01 -30.69
CA MET A 265 18.73 -5.14 -31.05
C MET A 265 19.45 -5.80 -32.22
N THR A 266 19.07 -5.41 -33.43
CA THR A 266 19.80 -5.73 -34.65
C THR A 266 21.21 -5.16 -34.54
N LEU A 267 22.20 -6.06 -34.36
CA LEU A 267 23.61 -5.77 -34.54
C LEU A 267 23.84 -5.39 -36.01
N GLY A 268 24.07 -4.10 -36.25
CA GLY A 268 24.70 -3.64 -37.49
C GLY A 268 26.20 -3.84 -37.38
N ASP A 269 26.72 -4.80 -38.15
CA ASP A 269 28.13 -4.95 -38.46
C ASP A 269 28.68 -3.64 -39.05
N GLU A 270 29.76 -3.10 -38.47
CA GLU A 270 30.89 -2.54 -39.21
C GLU A 270 32.04 -2.21 -38.24
N ILE A 271 33.08 -3.05 -38.26
CA ILE A 271 34.40 -2.78 -37.67
C ILE A 271 35.23 -2.03 -38.72
N PRO A 272 35.89 -0.92 -38.34
CA PRO A 272 37.20 -0.63 -38.92
C PRO A 272 38.30 -0.77 -37.87
N SER A 273 39.22 -1.70 -38.14
CA SER A 273 40.51 -1.81 -37.48
C SER A 273 41.36 -0.57 -37.72
N MET A 274 42.10 -0.10 -36.72
CA MET A 274 43.48 0.34 -36.91
C MET A 274 44.26 0.21 -35.60
N ALA A 275 45.25 -0.67 -35.65
CA ALA A 275 46.31 -0.80 -34.66
C ALA A 275 47.34 0.34 -34.81
N GLN A 276 48.14 0.49 -33.75
CA GLN A 276 49.45 1.15 -33.69
C GLN A 276 49.51 2.69 -33.64
N ASN A 277 49.84 3.24 -32.46
CA ASN A 277 51.24 3.56 -32.15
C ASN A 277 51.42 4.01 -30.69
N TRP A 278 52.32 3.30 -30.01
CA TRP A 278 52.91 3.63 -28.72
C TRP A 278 54.08 4.60 -28.92
N ALA A 279 54.07 5.73 -28.22
CA ALA A 279 55.28 6.51 -27.95
C ALA A 279 55.09 7.33 -26.66
N ALA A 280 55.96 7.07 -25.67
CA ALA A 280 56.16 7.88 -24.48
C ALA A 280 57.03 9.11 -24.79
N PRO A 281 57.01 10.13 -23.91
CA PRO A 281 58.23 10.84 -23.54
C PRO A 281 58.39 10.84 -22.01
N GLU A 282 59.45 10.25 -21.45
CA GLU A 282 60.80 10.80 -21.27
C GLU A 282 60.86 11.85 -20.16
N LYS A 283 61.64 11.53 -19.10
CA LYS A 283 62.03 12.42 -18.00
C LYS A 283 63.33 13.15 -18.36
N ALA A 284 63.44 14.42 -17.96
CA ALA A 284 64.64 15.21 -17.58
C ALA A 284 64.27 16.69 -17.77
N ASP A 285 64.58 17.68 -16.92
CA ASP A 285 65.39 17.82 -15.70
C ASP A 285 64.77 18.95 -14.85
#